data_AF-K0R043-F1
#
_entry.id   AF-K0R043-F1
#
_cell.length_a   1.000
_cell.length_b   1.000
_cell.length_c   1.000
_cell.angle_alpha   90.00
_cell.angle_beta   90.00
_cell.angle_gamma   90.00
#
_symmetry.space_group_name_H-M   'P 1'
#
loop_
_entity.id
_entity.type
_entity.pdbx_description
1 polymer ?
#
loop_
_entity_poly.entity_id
_entity_poly.type
_entity_poly.pdbx_seq_one_letter_code
_entity_poly.pdbx_strand_id
1 'polypeptide(L)'
;MSCVPVVVDDDGVEACANCGKHGSDNCGKEGSAAVKLKSCTACRLVKYCGVDCQKAHRKQHKKACKKRAAEIKDEQLYRQGRERPEGDFCPICTLPIPLPMDEHGVFNTCCMKRICNGCDMAAKDRGMFDCPFCRTRYPDNDEGMLPMIQSRVEKKDPAAICFLGEKYYYGHLGLQQDMRKAVELWTEAADLGSIEALYFIGNAYAFGEGVEQDEAKAAEFHTKAALQGDVESRIKLGCHEAFLGNHNRALGQFLISANGAQ
;
A
#
# COMPACT_ATOMS: atom_id res chain seq x y z
N MET A 1 27.96 -18.27 10.73
CA MET A 1 28.11 -16.80 10.66
C MET A 1 26.73 -16.17 10.73
N SER A 2 26.14 -16.19 11.93
CA SER A 2 24.87 -15.55 12.24
C SER A 2 25.09 -14.06 12.48
N CYS A 3 24.10 -13.24 12.13
CA CYS A 3 23.96 -11.91 12.69
C CYS A 3 23.68 -12.08 14.18
N VAL A 4 24.73 -12.14 15.00
CA VAL A 4 24.56 -11.79 16.40
C VAL A 4 24.56 -10.26 16.42
N PRO A 5 23.57 -9.59 17.04
CA PRO A 5 23.72 -8.18 17.37
C PRO A 5 25.08 -7.98 18.06
N VAL A 6 25.66 -6.77 18.01
CA VAL A 6 26.82 -6.44 18.85
C VAL A 6 26.46 -6.96 20.24
N VAL A 7 27.22 -7.95 20.71
CA VAL A 7 26.95 -8.62 21.98
C VAL A 7 26.84 -7.50 22.98
N VAL A 8 25.65 -7.36 23.54
CA VAL A 8 25.47 -6.59 24.74
C VAL A 8 26.23 -7.43 25.75
N ASP A 9 27.50 -7.09 26.02
CA ASP A 9 28.17 -7.65 27.18
C ASP A 9 27.26 -7.37 28.39
N ASP A 10 27.35 -8.18 29.44
CA ASP A 10 26.51 -8.15 30.66
C ASP A 10 26.29 -6.72 31.23
N ASP A 11 27.14 -5.76 30.85
CA ASP A 11 27.15 -4.34 31.23
C ASP A 11 26.58 -3.32 30.21
N GLY A 12 26.01 -3.73 29.06
CA GLY A 12 25.33 -2.78 28.15
C GLY A 12 26.22 -1.95 27.22
N VAL A 13 27.52 -2.23 27.13
CA VAL A 13 28.50 -1.35 26.45
C VAL A 13 28.62 -1.65 24.97
N GLU A 14 28.27 -0.68 24.12
CA GLU A 14 28.35 -0.82 22.67
C GLU A 14 29.78 -0.69 22.14
N ALA A 15 30.17 -1.60 21.24
CA ALA A 15 31.50 -1.64 20.61
C ALA A 15 31.44 -1.47 19.08
N CYS A 16 32.54 -0.97 18.51
CA CYS A 16 32.69 -0.89 17.06
C CYS A 16 32.82 -2.30 16.45
N ALA A 17 31.94 -2.63 15.51
CA ALA A 17 31.89 -3.94 14.85
C ALA A 17 33.13 -4.32 14.02
N ASN A 18 34.07 -3.39 13.82
CA ASN A 18 35.34 -3.66 13.11
C ASN A 18 36.54 -3.76 14.04
N CYS A 19 36.72 -2.79 14.94
CA CYS A 19 37.94 -2.66 15.76
C CYS A 19 37.72 -2.92 17.25
N GLY A 20 36.49 -3.22 17.68
CA GLY A 20 36.17 -3.52 19.07
C GLY A 20 36.15 -2.33 20.03
N LYS A 21 36.52 -1.12 19.60
CA LYS A 21 36.51 0.09 20.46
C LYS A 21 35.12 0.35 21.05
N HIS A 22 35.04 0.52 22.36
CA HIS A 22 33.80 0.84 23.06
C HIS A 22 33.46 2.32 22.95
N GLY A 23 32.17 2.64 22.96
CA GLY A 23 31.69 4.03 22.98
C GLY A 23 32.11 4.81 24.22
N SER A 24 32.52 4.11 25.29
CA SER A 24 32.93 4.63 26.60
C SER A 24 34.44 4.56 26.88
N ASP A 25 35.29 4.18 25.91
CA ASP A 25 36.74 4.06 26.12
C ASP A 25 37.40 5.43 26.37
N ASN A 26 37.34 5.90 27.61
CA ASN A 26 38.28 6.88 28.16
C ASN A 26 39.55 6.14 28.55
N CYS A 27 40.45 5.90 27.58
CA CYS A 27 41.79 5.44 27.94
C CYS A 27 42.61 6.63 28.45
N GLY A 28 42.44 6.96 29.73
CA GLY A 28 43.47 7.44 30.68
C GLY A 28 44.54 8.43 30.19
N LYS A 29 44.28 9.27 29.19
CA LYS A 29 45.16 10.36 28.78
C LYS A 29 44.31 11.59 28.54
N GLU A 30 44.71 12.67 29.21
CA GLU A 30 44.11 14.00 29.14
C GLU A 30 43.86 14.37 27.66
N GLY A 31 42.58 14.46 27.27
CA GLY A 31 42.16 15.07 26.01
C GLY A 31 41.43 14.21 24.94
N SER A 32 41.08 12.94 25.14
CA SER A 32 40.35 12.19 24.10
C SER A 32 38.82 12.17 24.31
N ALA A 33 38.07 12.77 23.40
CA ALA A 33 36.61 12.76 23.39
C ALA A 33 36.04 11.33 23.23
N ALA A 34 34.99 11.01 23.98
CA ALA A 34 34.25 9.75 23.88
C ALA A 34 33.91 9.41 22.42
N VAL A 35 34.26 8.20 21.99
CA VAL A 35 34.10 7.78 20.58
C VAL A 35 32.63 7.49 20.30
N LYS A 36 31.91 8.46 19.74
CA LYS A 36 30.49 8.29 19.37
C LYS A 36 30.34 7.26 18.25
N LEU A 37 29.83 6.08 18.59
CA LEU A 37 29.53 5.03 17.61
C LEU A 37 28.29 5.39 16.76
N LYS A 38 28.38 5.13 15.45
CA LYS A 38 27.28 5.36 14.49
C LYS A 38 26.73 4.03 13.99
N SER A 39 25.41 3.86 14.03
CA SER A 39 24.76 2.68 13.49
C SER A 39 24.89 2.59 11.96
N CYS A 40 24.99 1.36 11.45
CA CYS A 40 24.85 1.08 10.03
C CYS A 40 23.47 1.57 9.56
N THR A 41 23.44 2.48 8.58
CA THR A 41 22.19 3.05 8.07
C THR A 41 21.31 2.02 7.36
N ALA A 42 21.89 0.94 6.82
CA ALA A 42 21.17 -0.09 6.10
C ALA A 42 20.51 -1.13 7.01
N CYS A 43 21.26 -1.71 7.95
CA CYS A 43 20.75 -2.82 8.78
C CYS A 43 20.45 -2.44 10.24
N ARG A 44 20.97 -1.29 10.72
CA ARG A 44 20.87 -0.82 12.12
C ARG A 44 21.40 -1.77 13.21
N LEU A 45 21.92 -2.95 12.86
CA LEU A 45 22.40 -3.98 13.81
C LEU A 45 23.82 -3.77 14.33
N VAL A 46 24.66 -3.09 13.56
CA VAL A 46 26.09 -2.91 13.87
C VAL A 46 26.43 -1.43 13.95
N LYS A 47 27.36 -1.06 14.83
CA LYS A 47 27.84 0.31 14.99
C LYS A 47 29.32 0.44 14.67
N TYR A 48 29.73 1.64 14.25
CA TYR A 48 31.10 1.93 13.83
C TYR A 48 31.62 3.23 14.45
N CYS A 49 32.89 3.25 14.84
CA CYS A 49 33.56 4.45 15.34
C CYS A 49 33.96 5.43 14.22
N GLY A 50 33.89 5.02 12.96
CA GLY A 50 34.29 5.84 11.80
C GLY A 50 34.04 5.17 10.46
N VAL A 51 34.20 5.94 9.39
CA VAL A 51 33.94 5.52 8.01
C VAL A 51 34.88 4.38 7.57
N ASP A 52 36.13 4.38 8.04
CA ASP A 52 37.11 3.36 7.67
C ASP A 52 36.76 2.00 8.28
N CYS A 53 36.33 2.00 9.54
CA CYS A 53 35.82 0.79 10.20
C CYS A 53 34.56 0.25 9.52
N GLN A 54 33.67 1.14 9.08
CA GLN A 54 32.49 0.73 8.29
C GLN A 54 32.89 0.12 6.94
N LYS A 55 33.85 0.70 6.21
CA LYS A 55 34.32 0.20 4.92
C LYS A 55 35.02 -1.15 5.04
N ALA A 56 35.87 -1.32 6.05
CA ALA A 56 36.57 -2.57 6.32
C ALA A 56 35.60 -3.73 6.62
N HIS A 57 34.65 -3.49 7.52
CA HIS A 57 33.67 -4.51 7.92
C HIS A 57 32.62 -4.80 6.84
N ARG A 58 32.35 -3.85 5.92
CA ARG A 58 31.35 -4.00 4.85
C ARG A 58 31.52 -5.31 4.06
N LYS A 59 32.76 -5.74 3.78
CA LYS A 59 33.03 -6.96 3.00
C LYS A 59 32.55 -8.23 3.72
N GLN A 60 32.70 -8.28 5.03
CA GLN A 60 32.31 -9.41 5.88
C GLN A 60 30.80 -9.40 6.16
N HIS A 61 30.22 -8.21 6.31
CA HIS A 61 28.81 -8.04 6.69
C HIS A 61 27.84 -7.91 5.51
N LYS A 62 28.31 -7.75 4.27
CA LYS A 62 27.49 -7.40 3.09
C LYS A 62 26.23 -8.24 2.94
N LYS A 63 26.34 -9.58 3.00
CA LYS A 63 25.21 -10.50 2.80
C LYS A 63 24.17 -10.36 3.92
N ALA A 64 24.63 -10.35 5.16
CA ALA A 64 23.77 -10.25 6.34
C ALA A 64 23.12 -8.85 6.46
N CYS A 65 23.87 -7.79 6.14
CA CYS A 65 23.38 -6.42 6.04
C CYS A 65 22.24 -6.28 5.04
N LYS A 66 22.39 -6.86 3.84
CA LYS A 66 21.37 -6.82 2.79
C LYS A 66 20.11 -7.55 3.23
N LYS A 67 20.26 -8.74 3.84
CA LYS A 67 19.13 -9.49 4.38
C LYS A 67 18.37 -8.68 5.42
N ARG A 68 19.06 -8.11 6.41
CA ARG A 68 18.42 -7.29 7.44
C ARG A 68 17.78 -6.01 6.88
N ALA A 69 18.41 -5.37 5.90
CA ALA A 69 17.83 -4.19 5.26
C ALA A 69 16.52 -4.53 4.53
N ALA A 70 16.41 -5.72 3.93
CA ALA A 70 15.16 -6.22 3.36
C ALA A 70 14.11 -6.50 4.46
N GLU A 71 14.50 -7.17 5.54
CA GLU A 71 13.61 -7.41 6.69
C GLU A 71 13.06 -6.11 7.30
N ILE A 72 13.88 -5.05 7.40
CA ILE A 72 13.42 -3.74 7.91
C ILE A 72 12.37 -3.13 6.97
N LYS A 73 12.55 -3.26 5.65
CA LYS A 73 11.55 -2.80 4.68
C LYS A 73 10.25 -3.58 4.82
N ASP A 74 10.34 -4.90 5.01
CA ASP A 74 9.18 -5.76 5.24
C ASP A 74 8.47 -5.40 6.53
N GLU A 75 9.21 -5.23 7.64
CA GLU A 75 8.67 -4.79 8.91
C GLU A 75 7.93 -3.46 8.79
N GLN A 76 8.44 -2.51 8.00
CA GLN A 76 7.78 -1.24 7.73
C GLN A 76 6.48 -1.42 6.93
N LEU A 77 6.55 -2.19 5.83
CA LEU A 77 5.39 -2.52 4.99
C LEU A 77 4.31 -3.27 5.77
N TYR A 78 4.71 -4.13 6.71
CA TYR A 78 3.79 -4.89 7.55
C TYR A 78 3.20 -4.08 8.69
N ARG A 79 3.79 -2.95 9.08
CA ARG A 79 3.23 -2.08 10.13
C ARG A 79 2.23 -1.06 9.56
N GLN A 80 2.35 -0.71 8.29
CA GLN A 80 1.51 0.30 7.63
C GLN A 80 0.36 -0.35 6.85
N GLY A 81 -0.69 0.42 6.57
CA GLY A 81 -1.83 -0.01 5.75
C GLY A 81 -2.59 -1.19 6.33
N ARG A 82 -2.73 -1.25 7.65
CA ARG A 82 -3.51 -2.28 8.36
C ARG A 82 -4.97 -1.88 8.55
N GLU A 83 -5.24 -0.58 8.57
CA GLU A 83 -6.57 -0.01 8.71
C GLU A 83 -7.22 0.07 7.33
N ARG A 84 -8.51 -0.21 7.26
CA ARG A 84 -9.28 -0.03 6.02
C ARG A 84 -9.45 1.46 5.73
N PRO A 85 -9.37 1.89 4.46
CA PRO A 85 -9.61 3.27 4.10
C PRO A 85 -11.07 3.68 4.38
N GLU A 86 -11.34 4.97 4.57
CA GLU A 86 -12.69 5.46 4.90
C GLU A 86 -13.76 5.05 3.86
N GLY A 87 -13.37 4.89 2.58
CA GLY A 87 -14.25 4.47 1.50
C GLY A 87 -14.81 3.06 1.64
N ASP A 88 -14.22 2.25 2.51
CA ASP A 88 -14.60 0.86 2.77
C ASP A 88 -15.75 0.71 3.78
N PHE A 89 -16.11 1.80 4.45
CA PHE A 89 -17.18 1.83 5.44
C PHE A 89 -18.45 2.37 4.80
N CYS A 90 -19.58 1.73 5.12
CA CYS A 90 -20.87 2.21 4.68
C CYS A 90 -21.13 3.59 5.31
N PRO A 91 -21.35 4.66 4.53
CA PRO A 91 -21.53 6.01 5.08
C PRO A 91 -22.87 6.20 5.81
N ILE A 92 -23.77 5.20 5.78
CA ILE A 92 -25.07 5.24 6.45
C ILE A 92 -25.01 4.59 7.83
N CYS A 93 -24.50 3.35 7.92
CA CYS A 93 -24.41 2.61 9.19
C CYS A 93 -23.02 2.61 9.82
N THR A 94 -22.03 3.21 9.16
CA THR A 94 -20.61 3.28 9.58
C THR A 94 -19.94 1.93 9.79
N LEU A 95 -20.57 0.84 9.38
CA LEU A 95 -20.00 -0.50 9.46
C LEU A 95 -19.10 -0.77 8.24
N PRO A 96 -18.02 -1.54 8.41
CA PRO A 96 -17.18 -1.97 7.30
C PRO A 96 -18.02 -2.80 6.31
N ILE A 97 -17.92 -2.50 5.01
CA ILE A 97 -18.55 -3.30 3.95
C ILE A 97 -17.70 -4.55 3.75
N PRO A 98 -18.26 -5.77 3.88
CA PRO A 98 -17.48 -7.00 3.70
C PRO A 98 -16.79 -7.05 2.32
N LEU A 99 -15.62 -7.69 2.26
CA LEU A 99 -14.91 -7.95 1.02
C LEU A 99 -15.41 -9.27 0.38
N PRO A 100 -15.57 -9.35 -0.94
CA PRO A 100 -15.34 -8.27 -1.91
C PRO A 100 -16.51 -7.27 -1.92
N MET A 101 -16.20 -5.97 -2.00
CA MET A 101 -17.18 -4.89 -1.74
C MET A 101 -18.22 -4.70 -2.86
N ASP A 102 -17.94 -5.19 -4.06
CA ASP A 102 -18.85 -5.25 -5.20
C ASP A 102 -19.99 -6.25 -4.98
N GLU A 103 -19.74 -7.36 -4.27
CA GLU A 103 -20.77 -8.33 -3.90
C GLU A 103 -21.60 -7.88 -2.68
N HIS A 104 -21.01 -7.07 -1.79
CA HIS A 104 -21.62 -6.71 -0.50
C HIS A 104 -22.08 -5.25 -0.38
N GLY A 105 -21.94 -4.46 -1.43
CA GLY A 105 -22.37 -3.08 -1.45
C GLY A 105 -22.74 -2.54 -2.83
N VAL A 106 -23.59 -1.52 -2.83
CA VAL A 106 -24.05 -0.82 -4.03
C VAL A 106 -23.26 0.47 -4.20
N PHE A 107 -22.62 0.63 -5.35
CA PHE A 107 -21.91 1.86 -5.71
C PHE A 107 -22.87 2.86 -6.36
N ASN A 108 -22.99 4.04 -5.75
CA ASN A 108 -23.89 5.08 -6.21
C ASN A 108 -23.14 6.09 -7.08
N THR A 109 -23.34 6.02 -8.40
CA THR A 109 -22.70 6.91 -9.39
C THR A 109 -23.03 8.39 -9.18
N CYS A 110 -24.18 8.71 -8.59
CA CYS A 110 -24.56 10.08 -8.28
C CYS A 110 -23.69 10.74 -7.20
N CYS A 111 -23.11 9.95 -6.28
CA CYS A 111 -22.32 10.45 -5.16
C CYS A 111 -20.91 9.85 -5.02
N MET A 112 -20.55 8.90 -5.87
CA MET A 112 -19.32 8.08 -5.75
C MET A 112 -19.18 7.45 -4.36
N LYS A 113 -20.32 7.07 -3.76
CA LYS A 113 -20.36 6.41 -2.46
C LYS A 113 -20.86 4.99 -2.60
N ARG A 114 -20.14 4.06 -1.98
CA ARG A 114 -20.61 2.69 -1.78
C ARG A 114 -21.37 2.60 -0.47
N ILE A 115 -22.55 2.01 -0.50
CA ILE A 115 -23.33 1.68 0.70
C ILE A 115 -23.44 0.17 0.82
N CYS A 116 -23.54 -0.38 2.03
CA CYS A 116 -23.75 -1.83 2.18
C CYS A 116 -25.15 -2.23 1.71
N ASN A 117 -25.27 -3.48 1.23
CA ASN A 117 -26.56 -4.03 0.75
C ASN A 117 -27.65 -3.95 1.82
N GLY A 118 -27.31 -4.06 3.11
CA GLY A 118 -28.27 -3.91 4.20
C GLY A 118 -28.90 -2.52 4.28
N CYS A 119 -28.10 -1.46 4.14
CA CYS A 119 -28.61 -0.09 4.11
C CYS A 119 -29.41 0.21 2.83
N ASP A 120 -28.99 -0.33 1.69
CA ASP A 120 -29.74 -0.22 0.44
C ASP A 120 -31.12 -0.89 0.54
N MET A 121 -31.18 -2.14 1.03
CA MET A 121 -32.44 -2.85 1.26
C MET A 121 -33.34 -2.12 2.26
N ALA A 122 -32.79 -1.65 3.37
CA ALA A 122 -33.54 -0.90 4.37
C ALA A 122 -34.11 0.43 3.83
N ALA A 123 -33.48 1.03 2.82
CA ALA A 123 -34.01 2.21 2.13
C ALA A 123 -35.18 1.83 1.22
N LYS A 124 -35.04 0.77 0.43
CA LYS A 124 -36.09 0.24 -0.46
C LYS A 124 -37.34 -0.18 0.31
N ASP A 125 -37.20 -0.82 1.46
CA ASP A 125 -38.32 -1.20 2.34
C ASP A 125 -39.13 0.00 2.84
N ARG A 126 -38.51 1.19 2.89
CA ARG A 126 -39.17 2.47 3.23
C ARG A 126 -39.73 3.20 2.01
N GLY A 127 -39.76 2.55 0.84
CA GLY A 127 -40.24 3.13 -0.41
C GLY A 127 -39.26 4.11 -1.05
N MET A 128 -37.97 4.09 -0.67
CA MET A 128 -36.95 4.95 -1.26
C MET A 128 -36.23 4.20 -2.38
N PHE A 129 -36.52 4.61 -3.61
CA PHE A 129 -35.88 4.07 -4.82
C PHE A 129 -34.84 5.02 -5.44
N ASP A 130 -34.64 6.20 -4.84
CA ASP A 130 -33.54 7.10 -5.17
C ASP A 130 -32.28 6.72 -4.37
N CYS A 131 -31.15 7.38 -4.64
CA CYS A 131 -29.92 7.17 -3.88
C CYS A 131 -30.13 7.36 -2.37
N PRO A 132 -29.90 6.32 -1.53
CA PRO A 132 -30.12 6.42 -0.09
C PRO A 132 -29.26 7.47 0.61
N PHE A 133 -28.11 7.82 0.01
CA PHE A 133 -27.17 8.78 0.54
C PHE A 133 -27.50 10.22 0.14
N CYS A 134 -27.51 10.55 -1.16
CA CYS A 134 -27.69 11.94 -1.63
C CYS A 134 -29.10 12.25 -2.18
N ARG A 135 -30.03 11.28 -2.16
CA ARG A 135 -31.42 11.40 -2.65
C ARG A 135 -31.56 11.77 -4.13
N THR A 136 -30.47 11.67 -4.90
CA THR A 136 -30.52 11.83 -6.35
C THR A 136 -31.23 10.62 -6.96
N ARG A 137 -32.19 10.88 -7.84
CA ARG A 137 -32.91 9.85 -8.58
C ARG A 137 -31.96 9.10 -9.51
N TYR A 138 -32.10 7.78 -9.56
CA TYR A 138 -31.33 6.97 -10.51
C TYR A 138 -31.81 7.22 -11.94
N PRO A 139 -30.90 7.34 -12.91
CA PRO A 139 -31.28 7.40 -14.31
C PRO A 139 -31.87 6.06 -14.76
N ASP A 140 -32.84 6.11 -15.67
CA ASP A 140 -33.53 4.94 -16.19
C ASP A 140 -32.66 4.15 -17.20
N ASN A 141 -31.51 4.70 -17.61
CA ASN A 141 -30.58 4.12 -18.58
C ASN A 141 -29.11 4.50 -18.30
N ASP A 142 -28.20 3.80 -18.98
CA ASP A 142 -26.75 4.01 -18.88
C ASP A 142 -26.31 5.40 -19.37
N GLU A 143 -27.00 5.95 -20.38
CA GLU A 143 -26.72 7.29 -20.92
C GLU A 143 -26.89 8.38 -19.87
N GLY A 144 -27.83 8.21 -18.93
CA GLY A 144 -28.03 9.13 -17.82
C GLY A 144 -26.93 9.06 -16.75
N MET A 145 -26.15 7.97 -16.67
CA MET A 145 -25.07 7.85 -15.69
C MET A 145 -23.81 8.61 -16.09
N LEU A 146 -23.45 8.62 -17.37
CA LEU A 146 -22.21 9.24 -17.84
C LEU A 146 -22.12 10.75 -17.52
N PRO A 147 -23.17 11.58 -17.74
CA PRO A 147 -23.16 12.98 -17.33
C PRO A 147 -22.96 13.20 -15.83
N MET A 148 -23.49 12.30 -14.99
CA MET A 148 -23.32 12.38 -13.54
C MET A 148 -21.85 12.15 -13.15
N ILE A 149 -21.20 11.19 -13.79
CA ILE A 149 -19.77 10.90 -13.61
C ILE A 149 -18.94 12.09 -14.10
N GLN A 150 -19.22 12.60 -15.31
CA GLN A 150 -18.51 13.73 -15.91
C GLN A 150 -18.58 14.98 -15.03
N SER A 151 -19.76 15.31 -14.48
CA SER A 151 -19.90 16.45 -13.56
C SER A 151 -19.02 16.34 -12.31
N ARG A 152 -18.68 15.12 -11.87
CA ARG A 152 -17.77 14.89 -10.74
C ARG A 152 -16.31 14.89 -11.16
N VAL A 153 -16.01 14.36 -12.35
CA VAL A 153 -14.68 14.44 -12.97
C VAL A 153 -14.26 15.90 -13.17
N GLU A 154 -15.16 16.77 -13.62
CA GLU A 154 -14.93 18.22 -13.72
C GLU A 154 -14.56 18.86 -12.39
N LYS A 155 -15.10 18.32 -11.29
CA LYS A 155 -14.80 18.75 -9.90
C LYS A 155 -13.55 18.08 -9.32
N LYS A 156 -12.80 17.32 -10.13
CA LYS A 156 -11.60 16.58 -9.72
C LYS A 156 -11.87 15.59 -8.58
N ASP A 157 -13.04 14.97 -8.58
CA ASP A 157 -13.36 13.88 -7.64
C ASP A 157 -12.53 12.63 -8.02
N PRO A 158 -11.57 12.20 -7.19
CA PRO A 158 -10.67 11.09 -7.52
C PRO A 158 -11.40 9.76 -7.73
N ALA A 159 -12.49 9.53 -7.00
CA ALA A 159 -13.29 8.31 -7.16
C ALA A 159 -14.06 8.33 -8.49
N ALA A 160 -14.57 9.50 -8.91
CA ALA A 160 -15.25 9.62 -10.20
C ALA A 160 -14.28 9.44 -11.38
N ILE A 161 -13.07 10.00 -11.28
CA ILE A 161 -12.03 9.83 -12.32
C ILE A 161 -11.61 8.36 -12.42
N CYS A 162 -11.39 7.71 -11.27
CA CYS A 162 -11.08 6.29 -11.20
C CYS A 162 -12.18 5.43 -11.85
N PHE A 163 -13.42 5.68 -11.47
CA PHE A 163 -14.60 4.99 -11.99
C PHE A 163 -14.79 5.22 -13.50
N LEU A 164 -14.55 6.44 -14.00
CA LEU A 164 -14.57 6.70 -15.44
C LEU A 164 -13.48 5.90 -16.18
N GLY A 165 -12.28 5.80 -15.61
CA GLY A 165 -11.22 4.95 -16.13
C GLY A 165 -11.66 3.49 -16.27
N GLU A 166 -12.34 2.95 -15.26
CA GLU A 166 -12.93 1.61 -15.29
C GLU A 166 -13.97 1.45 -16.42
N LYS A 167 -14.80 2.48 -16.67
CA LYS A 167 -15.77 2.41 -17.79
C LYS A 167 -15.12 2.45 -19.16
N TYR A 168 -14.01 3.18 -19.33
CA TYR A 168 -13.19 3.07 -20.53
C TYR A 168 -12.50 1.72 -20.66
N TYR A 169 -12.07 1.11 -19.56
CA TYR A 169 -11.46 -0.22 -19.55
C TYR A 169 -12.43 -1.29 -20.07
N TYR A 170 -13.69 -1.27 -19.63
CA TYR A 170 -14.68 -2.27 -20.06
C TYR A 170 -15.51 -1.88 -21.29
N GLY A 171 -15.45 -0.62 -21.75
CA GLY A 171 -16.33 -0.11 -22.81
C GLY A 171 -17.80 -0.04 -22.37
N HIS A 172 -18.05 0.40 -21.14
CA HIS A 172 -19.39 0.54 -20.57
C HIS A 172 -19.96 1.96 -20.73
N LEU A 173 -21.26 2.12 -20.49
CA LEU A 173 -21.97 3.42 -20.60
C LEU A 173 -21.91 4.04 -22.01
N GLY A 174 -21.88 3.21 -23.05
CA GLY A 174 -21.77 3.66 -24.44
C GLY A 174 -20.36 4.13 -24.84
N LEU A 175 -19.37 4.00 -23.95
CA LEU A 175 -17.98 4.29 -24.26
C LEU A 175 -17.36 3.14 -25.06
N GLN A 176 -16.49 3.47 -26.01
CA GLN A 176 -15.63 2.46 -26.63
C GLN A 176 -14.51 2.08 -25.67
N GLN A 177 -14.17 0.79 -25.66
CA GLN A 177 -13.06 0.28 -24.86
C GLN A 177 -11.75 1.00 -25.25
N ASP A 178 -11.09 1.62 -24.27
CA ASP A 178 -9.82 2.32 -24.45
C ASP A 178 -8.93 2.16 -23.21
N MET A 179 -8.02 1.21 -23.28
CA MET A 179 -7.10 0.87 -22.18
C MET A 179 -6.09 1.97 -21.89
N ARG A 180 -5.63 2.71 -22.92
CA ARG A 180 -4.69 3.81 -22.71
C ARG A 180 -5.38 4.94 -21.97
N LYS A 181 -6.63 5.24 -22.36
CA LYS A 181 -7.43 6.25 -21.69
C LYS A 181 -7.75 5.87 -20.24
N ALA A 182 -8.04 4.59 -19.98
CA ALA A 182 -8.23 4.08 -18.63
C ALA A 182 -7.00 4.33 -17.75
N VAL A 183 -5.80 3.97 -18.22
CA VAL A 183 -4.55 4.19 -17.48
C VAL A 183 -4.25 5.67 -17.24
N GLU A 184 -4.51 6.55 -18.22
CA GLU A 184 -4.38 8.00 -18.03
C GLU A 184 -5.28 8.51 -16.89
N LEU A 185 -6.56 8.10 -16.90
CA LEU A 185 -7.53 8.50 -15.89
C LEU A 185 -7.16 7.93 -14.51
N TRP A 186 -6.74 6.66 -14.43
CA TRP A 186 -6.28 6.09 -13.17
C TRP A 186 -5.03 6.80 -12.65
N THR A 187 -4.10 7.19 -13.52
CA THR A 187 -2.92 7.97 -13.12
C THR A 187 -3.34 9.32 -12.53
N GLU A 188 -4.26 10.03 -13.19
CA GLU A 188 -4.82 11.29 -12.67
C GLU A 188 -5.53 11.09 -11.32
N ALA A 189 -6.35 10.04 -11.19
CA ALA A 189 -7.06 9.72 -9.96
C ALA A 189 -6.09 9.38 -8.82
N ALA A 190 -5.01 8.65 -9.11
CA ALA A 190 -3.98 8.29 -8.14
C ALA A 190 -3.21 9.53 -7.65
N ASP A 191 -2.89 10.46 -8.55
CA ASP A 191 -2.26 11.74 -8.20
C ASP A 191 -3.17 12.61 -7.30
N LEU A 192 -4.49 12.44 -7.43
CA LEU A 192 -5.51 13.05 -6.56
C LEU A 192 -5.83 12.23 -5.30
N GLY A 193 -5.11 11.12 -5.06
CA GLY A 193 -5.23 10.32 -3.84
C GLY A 193 -6.19 9.12 -3.92
N SER A 194 -6.63 8.70 -5.10
CA SER A 194 -7.39 7.45 -5.25
C SER A 194 -6.53 6.22 -4.99
N ILE A 195 -6.82 5.50 -3.91
CA ILE A 195 -6.17 4.23 -3.55
C ILE A 195 -6.54 3.15 -4.58
N GLU A 196 -7.81 3.09 -4.97
CA GLU A 196 -8.31 2.12 -5.96
C GLU A 196 -7.65 2.32 -7.34
N ALA A 197 -7.34 3.57 -7.71
CA ALA A 197 -6.63 3.84 -8.96
C ALA A 197 -5.19 3.30 -8.95
N LEU A 198 -4.49 3.36 -7.81
CA LEU A 198 -3.17 2.74 -7.66
C LEU A 198 -3.25 1.22 -7.87
N TYR A 199 -4.31 0.57 -7.38
CA TYR A 199 -4.55 -0.85 -7.62
C TYR A 199 -4.75 -1.15 -9.11
N PHE A 200 -5.60 -0.37 -9.81
CA PHE A 200 -5.82 -0.55 -11.24
C PHE A 200 -4.56 -0.32 -12.08
N ILE A 201 -3.75 0.69 -11.77
CA ILE A 201 -2.45 0.91 -12.45
C ILE A 201 -1.52 -0.29 -12.21
N GLY A 202 -1.49 -0.83 -10.98
CA GLY A 202 -0.72 -2.03 -10.67
C GLY A 202 -1.15 -3.23 -11.52
N ASN A 203 -2.45 -3.45 -11.70
CA ASN A 203 -2.97 -4.50 -12.57
C ASN A 203 -2.62 -4.24 -14.05
N ALA A 204 -2.75 -3.00 -14.53
CA ALA A 204 -2.41 -2.62 -15.90
C ALA A 204 -0.94 -2.98 -16.23
N TYR A 205 0.00 -2.70 -15.31
CA TYR A 205 1.40 -3.11 -15.48
C TYR A 205 1.62 -4.62 -15.34
N ALA A 206 0.87 -5.31 -14.47
CA ALA A 206 1.00 -6.76 -14.30
C ALA A 206 0.59 -7.52 -15.57
N PHE A 207 -0.45 -7.05 -16.26
CA PHE A 207 -1.01 -7.70 -17.44
C PHE A 207 -0.58 -7.06 -18.78
N GLY A 208 0.08 -5.90 -18.75
CA GLY A 208 0.45 -5.17 -19.97
C GLY A 208 -0.76 -4.56 -20.69
N GLU A 209 -1.77 -4.12 -19.93
CA GLU A 209 -3.03 -3.60 -20.47
C GLU A 209 -2.94 -2.07 -20.59
N GLY A 210 -2.90 -1.56 -21.82
CA GLY A 210 -2.74 -0.13 -22.08
C GLY A 210 -1.33 0.42 -21.82
N VAL A 211 -0.45 -0.38 -21.21
CA VAL A 211 0.97 -0.10 -20.94
C VAL A 211 1.84 -1.32 -21.26
N GLU A 212 3.15 -1.14 -21.37
CA GLU A 212 4.08 -2.27 -21.44
C GLU A 212 4.11 -3.02 -20.11
N GLN A 213 4.04 -4.35 -20.17
CA GLN A 213 4.05 -5.20 -18.98
C GLN A 213 5.35 -5.00 -18.17
N ASP A 214 5.21 -4.73 -16.88
CA ASP A 214 6.32 -4.48 -15.97
C ASP A 214 5.94 -4.90 -14.55
N GLU A 215 6.31 -6.13 -14.19
CA GLU A 215 6.06 -6.71 -12.87
C GLU A 215 6.65 -5.90 -11.72
N ALA A 216 7.79 -5.22 -11.93
CA ALA A 216 8.42 -4.42 -10.89
C ALA A 216 7.61 -3.15 -10.62
N LYS A 217 7.10 -2.49 -11.67
CA LYS A 217 6.17 -1.37 -11.52
C LYS A 217 4.83 -1.80 -10.94
N ALA A 218 4.29 -2.94 -11.37
CA ALA A 218 3.08 -3.50 -10.79
C ALA A 218 3.21 -3.65 -9.26
N ALA A 219 4.29 -4.29 -8.81
CA ALA A 219 4.59 -4.44 -7.38
C ALA A 219 4.78 -3.08 -6.67
N GLU A 220 5.36 -2.07 -7.34
CA GLU A 220 5.49 -0.71 -6.77
C GLU A 220 4.12 -0.06 -6.53
N PHE A 221 3.23 -0.10 -7.51
CA PHE A 221 1.88 0.47 -7.39
C PHE A 221 1.02 -0.29 -6.38
N HIS A 222 1.05 -1.63 -6.41
CA HIS A 222 0.38 -2.44 -5.38
C HIS A 222 0.96 -2.17 -3.98
N THR A 223 2.27 -1.92 -3.86
CA THR A 223 2.87 -1.50 -2.58
C THR A 223 2.32 -0.16 -2.11
N LYS A 224 2.20 0.84 -3.00
CA LYS A 224 1.63 2.15 -2.65
C LYS A 224 0.17 2.06 -2.20
N ALA A 225 -0.64 1.22 -2.85
CA ALA A 225 -2.02 0.97 -2.46
C ALA A 225 -2.11 0.20 -1.14
N ALA A 226 -1.35 -0.89 -0.99
CA ALA A 226 -1.33 -1.71 0.23
C ALA A 226 -0.89 -0.92 1.48
N LEU A 227 0.05 0.01 1.32
CA LEU A 227 0.48 0.92 2.40
C LEU A 227 -0.63 1.88 2.86
N GLN A 228 -1.62 2.12 2.01
CA GLN A 228 -2.81 2.94 2.30
C GLN A 228 -4.03 2.11 2.72
N GLY A 229 -3.86 0.80 2.93
CA GLY A 229 -4.92 -0.07 3.42
C GLY A 229 -5.66 -0.88 2.35
N ASP A 230 -5.24 -0.81 1.08
CA ASP A 230 -5.87 -1.59 0.03
C ASP A 230 -5.61 -3.09 0.20
N VAL A 231 -6.67 -3.84 0.51
CA VAL A 231 -6.59 -5.27 0.83
C VAL A 231 -6.27 -6.09 -0.42
N GLU A 232 -6.83 -5.73 -1.58
CA GLU A 232 -6.61 -6.44 -2.84
C GLU A 232 -5.16 -6.34 -3.30
N SER A 233 -4.58 -5.13 -3.33
CA SER A 233 -3.16 -4.92 -3.64
C SER A 233 -2.25 -5.69 -2.69
N ARG A 234 -2.62 -5.77 -1.41
CA ARG A 234 -1.84 -6.56 -0.46
C ARG A 234 -1.89 -8.06 -0.77
N ILE A 235 -3.03 -8.59 -1.21
CA ILE A 235 -3.14 -9.96 -1.73
C ILE A 235 -2.28 -10.14 -2.99
N LYS A 236 -2.31 -9.18 -3.94
CA LYS A 236 -1.47 -9.22 -5.16
C LYS A 236 0.02 -9.29 -4.81
N LEU A 237 0.49 -8.50 -3.84
CA LEU A 237 1.86 -8.59 -3.34
C LEU A 237 2.16 -9.96 -2.73
N GLY A 238 1.24 -10.52 -1.95
CA GLY A 238 1.39 -11.86 -1.40
C GLY A 238 1.55 -12.92 -2.48
N CYS A 239 0.74 -12.86 -3.55
CA CYS A 239 0.84 -13.74 -4.71
C CYS A 239 2.17 -13.55 -5.46
N HIS A 240 2.60 -12.31 -5.67
CA HIS A 240 3.89 -11.99 -6.32
C HIS A 240 5.06 -12.57 -5.52
N GLU A 241 5.08 -12.38 -4.19
CA GLU A 241 6.11 -12.96 -3.32
C GLU A 241 6.07 -14.50 -3.32
N ALA A 242 4.88 -15.11 -3.37
CA ALA A 242 4.73 -16.55 -3.46
C ALA A 242 5.29 -17.10 -4.77
N PHE A 243 5.04 -16.41 -5.89
CA PHE A 243 5.60 -16.75 -7.20
C PHE A 243 7.12 -16.67 -7.22
N LEU A 244 7.71 -15.68 -6.53
CA LEU A 244 9.15 -15.56 -6.35
C LEU A 244 9.76 -16.57 -5.36
N GLY A 245 8.95 -17.43 -4.74
CA GLY A 245 9.39 -18.42 -3.74
C GLY A 245 9.60 -17.84 -2.32
N ASN A 246 9.20 -16.59 -2.08
CA ASN A 246 9.32 -15.92 -0.79
C ASN A 246 8.11 -16.23 0.12
N HIS A 247 7.88 -17.50 0.44
CA HIS A 247 6.67 -17.96 1.13
C HIS A 247 6.40 -17.27 2.48
N ASN A 248 7.44 -16.93 3.26
CA ASN A 248 7.26 -16.20 4.51
C ASN A 248 6.73 -14.77 4.28
N ARG A 249 7.18 -14.11 3.20
CA ARG A 249 6.73 -12.76 2.87
C ARG A 249 5.30 -12.79 2.35
N ALA A 250 4.99 -13.79 1.51
CA ALA A 250 3.63 -14.05 1.04
C ALA A 250 2.65 -14.27 2.21
N LEU A 251 3.01 -15.18 3.14
CA LEU A 251 2.21 -15.45 4.34
C LEU A 251 1.99 -14.19 5.17
N GLY A 252 3.04 -13.38 5.39
CA GLY A 252 2.93 -12.11 6.10
C GLY A 252 1.90 -11.16 5.48
N GLN A 253 1.91 -11.03 4.14
CA GLN A 253 0.93 -10.20 3.44
C GLN A 253 -0.49 -10.74 3.57
N PHE A 254 -0.69 -12.05 3.34
CA PHE A 254 -2.01 -12.66 3.44
C PHE A 254 -2.60 -12.57 4.85
N LEU A 255 -1.79 -12.74 5.89
CA LEU A 255 -2.23 -12.58 7.28
C LEU A 255 -2.66 -11.14 7.58
N ILE A 256 -2.00 -10.14 7.00
CA ILE A 256 -2.40 -8.75 7.19
C ILE A 256 -3.70 -8.47 6.43
N SER A 257 -3.84 -8.96 5.19
CA SER A 257 -5.09 -8.83 4.42
C SER A 257 -6.28 -9.48 5.15
N ALA A 258 -6.09 -10.63 5.79
CA ALA A 258 -7.14 -11.32 6.52
C ALA A 258 -7.52 -10.63 7.85
N ASN A 259 -6.55 -10.04 8.55
CA ASN A 259 -6.76 -9.43 9.87
C ASN A 259 -7.06 -7.93 9.82
N GLY A 260 -6.77 -7.24 8.71
CA GLY A 260 -7.08 -5.82 8.49
C GLY A 260 -8.56 -5.52 8.23
N ALA A 261 -9.44 -6.51 8.44
CA ALA A 261 -10.89 -6.38 8.29
C ALA A 261 -11.62 -6.03 9.60
N GLN A 262 -10.90 -5.62 10.66
CA GLN A 262 -11.46 -5.22 11.96
C GLN A 262 -11.37 -3.72 12.18
#